data_AF-A0A9P1GII2-F1
#
_entry.id   AF-A0A9P1GII2-F1
#
_cell.length_a   1.000
_cell.length_b   1.000
_cell.length_c   1.000
_cell.angle_alpha   90.00
_cell.angle_beta   90.00
_cell.angle_gamma   90.00
#
_symmetry.space_group_name_H-M   'P 1'
#
loop_
_entity.id
_entity.type
_entity.pdbx_description
1 polymer ?
#
loop_
_entity_poly.entity_id
_entity_poly.type
_entity_poly.pdbx_seq_one_letter_code
_entity_poly.pdbx_strand_id
1 'polypeptide(L)'
;MLSGDFLDQASDLLSFIRTPGGQGAFGGLQVVLCGDFMQLPPVQATNLAFQAEVWQQLKFHHFSLCSNFRQAEDAEFKDLLRELRLGRLSLESFRSISQEPLEGTSYPKIVSTNREVEAVNCERLESLPGEEYVFHAQDEMEKHAPAVKAAMDNLIVPKELRLKVGCVVMLLVNLRQPDRCKTLSPAARDPWD
;
A
#
# COMPACT_ATOMS: atom_id res chain seq x y z
N MET A 1 6.43 4.35 -5.95
CA MET A 1 5.22 3.75 -6.56
C MET A 1 4.63 4.56 -7.73
N LEU A 2 4.65 5.91 -7.72
CA LEU A 2 4.21 6.73 -8.86
C LEU A 2 5.32 6.85 -9.93
N SER A 3 5.05 6.53 -11.19
CA SER A 3 6.00 6.69 -12.30
C SER A 3 6.06 8.12 -12.81
N GLY A 4 7.12 8.45 -13.54
CA GLY A 4 7.24 9.74 -14.20
C GLY A 4 6.19 9.92 -15.30
N ASP A 5 6.03 8.90 -16.14
CA ASP A 5 5.08 8.91 -17.25
C ASP A 5 3.64 9.15 -16.79
N PHE A 6 3.26 8.54 -15.67
CA PHE A 6 1.93 8.75 -15.09
C PHE A 6 1.74 10.19 -14.64
N LEU A 7 2.77 10.81 -14.04
CA LEU A 7 2.69 12.18 -13.55
C LEU A 7 2.55 13.17 -14.72
N ASP A 8 3.28 12.95 -15.81
CA ASP A 8 3.18 13.74 -17.04
C ASP A 8 1.79 13.60 -17.68
N GLN A 9 1.30 12.37 -17.85
CA GLN A 9 -0.05 12.10 -18.40
C GLN A 9 -1.17 12.72 -17.54
N ALA A 10 -1.04 12.64 -16.22
CA ALA A 10 -2.00 13.24 -15.30
C ALA A 10 -2.02 14.77 -15.44
N SER A 11 -0.85 15.40 -15.60
CA SER A 11 -0.74 16.83 -15.86
C SER A 11 -1.43 17.20 -17.17
N ASP A 12 -1.09 16.51 -18.27
CA ASP A 12 -1.63 16.80 -19.60
C ASP A 12 -3.16 16.69 -19.65
N LEU A 13 -3.70 15.63 -19.04
CA LEU A 13 -5.14 15.42 -18.95
C LEU A 13 -5.83 16.56 -18.19
N LEU A 14 -5.28 16.96 -17.04
CA LEU A 14 -5.87 18.02 -16.22
C LEU A 14 -5.74 19.39 -16.88
N SER A 15 -4.63 19.65 -17.56
CA SER A 15 -4.43 20.86 -18.36
C SER A 15 -5.43 20.94 -19.51
N PHE A 16 -5.68 19.82 -20.20
CA PHE A 16 -6.68 19.73 -21.26
C PHE A 16 -8.11 20.01 -20.75
N ILE A 17 -8.49 19.43 -19.60
CA ILE A 17 -9.84 19.60 -19.03
C ILE A 17 -10.08 21.02 -18.52
N ARG A 18 -9.09 21.61 -17.84
CA ARG A 18 -9.29 22.82 -17.03
C ARG A 18 -9.06 24.11 -17.81
N THR A 19 -8.17 24.09 -18.81
CA THR A 19 -7.76 25.30 -19.51
C THR A 19 -7.86 25.06 -21.01
N PRO A 20 -8.90 25.60 -21.70
CA PRO A 20 -8.97 25.57 -23.15
C PRO A 20 -7.74 26.31 -23.73
N GLY A 21 -6.75 25.55 -24.19
CA GLY A 21 -5.43 26.05 -24.60
C GLY A 21 -4.23 25.43 -23.86
N GLY A 22 -4.46 24.55 -22.87
CA GLY A 22 -3.44 23.66 -22.29
C GLY A 22 -2.31 24.35 -21.52
N GLN A 23 -2.51 25.57 -21.02
CA GLN A 23 -1.43 26.30 -20.35
C GLN A 23 -1.29 25.94 -18.88
N GLY A 24 -0.06 25.59 -18.49
CA GLY A 24 0.37 25.31 -17.11
C GLY A 24 0.27 23.84 -16.72
N ALA A 25 1.17 23.38 -15.85
CA ALA A 25 1.13 22.03 -15.28
C ALA A 25 -0.18 21.78 -14.51
N PHE A 26 -0.75 20.59 -14.61
CA PHE A 26 -1.98 20.17 -13.92
C PHE A 26 -3.18 21.13 -14.09
N GLY A 27 -3.23 21.93 -15.17
CA GLY A 27 -4.26 22.95 -15.38
C GLY A 27 -4.30 24.01 -14.27
N GLY A 28 -3.14 24.39 -13.75
CA GLY A 28 -2.98 25.41 -12.70
C GLY A 28 -3.41 24.96 -11.30
N LEU A 29 -3.59 23.65 -11.07
CA LEU A 29 -3.85 23.14 -9.73
C LEU A 29 -2.61 23.25 -8.84
N GLN A 30 -2.84 23.53 -7.56
CA GLN A 30 -1.81 23.36 -6.55
C GLN A 30 -1.56 21.86 -6.34
N VAL A 31 -0.35 21.42 -6.63
CA VAL A 31 0.06 20.02 -6.45
C VAL A 31 0.85 19.90 -5.15
N VAL A 32 0.40 18.99 -4.27
CA VAL A 32 1.12 18.61 -3.05
C VAL A 32 1.43 17.13 -3.16
N LEU A 33 2.72 16.79 -3.16
CA LEU A 33 3.21 15.42 -3.21
C LEU A 33 3.85 15.06 -1.87
N CYS A 34 3.63 13.83 -1.43
CA CYS A 34 4.27 13.24 -0.26
C CYS A 34 4.66 11.80 -0.57
N GLY A 35 5.85 11.39 -0.13
CA GLY A 35 6.34 10.05 -0.34
C GLY A 35 7.82 9.92 0.00
N ASP A 36 8.33 8.70 -0.14
CA ASP A 36 9.72 8.36 0.08
C ASP A 36 10.24 7.54 -1.10
N PHE A 37 11.15 8.12 -1.89
CA PHE A 37 11.72 7.48 -3.06
C PHE A 37 12.69 6.34 -2.74
N MET A 38 13.08 6.18 -1.47
CA MET A 38 13.92 5.08 -1.00
C MET A 38 13.09 3.86 -0.57
N GLN A 39 11.76 3.94 -0.67
CA GLN A 39 10.84 2.81 -0.51
C GLN A 39 10.54 2.16 -1.87
N LEU A 40 9.39 1.51 -2.01
CA LEU A 40 9.04 0.75 -3.21
C LEU A 40 8.95 1.64 -4.46
N PRO A 41 9.66 1.27 -5.55
CA PRO A 41 9.57 1.97 -6.82
C PRO A 41 8.20 1.71 -7.48
N PRO A 42 7.89 2.40 -8.59
CA PRO A 42 6.74 2.05 -9.43
C PRO A 42 6.82 0.62 -9.93
N VAL A 43 5.67 -0.06 -10.00
CA VAL A 43 5.58 -1.39 -10.59
C VAL A 43 5.68 -1.25 -12.10
N GLN A 44 6.60 -1.99 -12.73
CA GLN A 44 6.77 -2.06 -14.19
C GLN A 44 7.09 -0.72 -14.90
N ALA A 45 7.54 0.30 -14.18
CA ALA A 45 8.04 1.54 -14.79
C ALA A 45 9.53 1.72 -14.55
N THR A 46 10.22 2.32 -15.52
CA THR A 46 11.66 2.57 -15.47
C THR A 46 12.01 3.93 -14.89
N ASN A 47 11.06 4.87 -14.87
CA ASN A 47 11.24 6.22 -14.34
C ASN A 47 10.46 6.47 -13.03
N LEU A 48 11.06 7.27 -12.17
CA LEU A 48 10.49 7.75 -10.91
C LEU A 48 9.76 9.07 -11.14
N ALA A 49 8.78 9.39 -10.30
CA ALA A 49 8.00 10.63 -10.42
C ALA A 49 8.86 11.90 -10.55
N PHE A 50 10.00 11.98 -9.86
CA PHE A 50 10.89 13.14 -9.93
C PHE A 50 11.66 13.29 -11.26
N GLN A 51 11.58 12.27 -12.12
CA GLN A 51 12.16 12.27 -13.46
C GLN A 51 11.14 12.70 -14.54
N ALA A 52 9.89 12.96 -14.15
CA ALA A 52 8.86 13.47 -15.07
C ALA A 52 9.23 14.86 -15.60
N GLU A 53 8.82 15.18 -16.83
CA GLU A 53 9.04 16.50 -17.42
C GLU A 53 8.30 17.60 -16.65
N VAL A 54 7.06 17.30 -16.24
CA VAL A 54 6.22 18.21 -15.46
C VAL A 54 6.80 18.54 -14.09
N TRP A 55 7.63 17.65 -13.51
CA TRP A 55 8.23 17.89 -12.20
C TRP A 55 9.05 19.19 -12.17
N GLN A 56 9.78 19.47 -13.24
CA GLN A 56 10.58 20.70 -13.37
C GLN A 56 9.69 21.94 -13.55
N GLN A 57 8.54 21.79 -14.22
CA GLN A 57 7.58 22.87 -14.44
C GLN A 57 6.88 23.29 -13.14
N LEU A 58 6.61 22.32 -12.25
CA LEU A 58 5.92 22.52 -10.99
C LEU A 58 6.74 23.28 -9.94
N LYS A 59 8.08 23.29 -10.08
CA LYS A 59 9.02 24.01 -9.18
C LYS A 59 8.68 23.80 -7.70
N PHE A 60 8.60 22.54 -7.30
CA PHE A 60 8.20 22.17 -5.94
C PHE A 60 9.07 22.82 -4.86
N HIS A 61 8.42 23.24 -3.78
CA HIS A 61 9.11 23.46 -2.51
C HIS A 61 9.30 22.11 -1.82
N HIS A 62 10.55 21.76 -1.55
CA HIS A 62 10.90 20.48 -0.93
C HIS A 62 11.01 20.62 0.59
N PHE A 63 10.29 19.78 1.30
CA PHE A 63 10.36 19.66 2.76
C PHE A 63 10.70 18.23 3.14
N SER A 64 11.74 18.07 3.95
CA SER A 64 12.14 16.77 4.50
C SER A 64 11.67 16.67 5.94
N LEU A 65 10.85 15.67 6.24
CA LEU A 65 10.47 15.33 7.61
C LEU A 65 11.57 14.48 8.25
N CYS A 66 12.21 15.01 9.29
CA CYS A 66 13.37 14.37 9.93
C CYS A 66 13.03 13.58 11.20
N SER A 67 11.80 13.71 11.72
CA SER A 67 11.37 13.05 12.95
C SER A 67 10.57 11.79 12.63
N ASN A 68 11.02 10.65 13.16
CA ASN A 68 10.26 9.39 13.14
C ASN A 68 9.38 9.32 14.39
N PHE A 69 8.06 9.29 14.18
CA PHE A 69 7.06 9.16 15.25
C PHE A 69 6.63 7.72 15.52
N ARG A 70 6.80 6.81 14.55
CA ARG A 70 6.31 5.42 14.66
C ARG A 70 7.16 4.58 15.61
N GLN A 71 8.47 4.79 15.61
CA GLN A 71 9.45 4.14 16.49
C GLN A 71 10.09 5.15 17.45
N ALA A 72 9.33 6.17 17.90
CA ALA A 72 9.90 7.31 18.61
C ALA A 72 10.73 6.92 19.85
N GLU A 73 10.30 5.89 20.56
CA GLU A 73 10.88 5.45 21.84
C GLU A 73 12.09 4.50 21.70
N ASP A 74 12.35 3.96 20.50
CA ASP A 74 13.41 2.97 20.26
C ASP A 74 14.52 3.56 19.37
N ALA A 75 15.58 4.07 20.00
CA ALA A 75 16.71 4.70 19.31
C ALA A 75 17.48 3.73 18.41
N GLU A 76 17.76 2.52 18.92
CA GLU A 76 18.53 1.50 18.20
C GLU A 76 17.77 1.03 16.96
N PHE A 77 16.46 0.78 17.09
CA PHE A 77 15.64 0.36 15.97
C PHE A 77 15.46 1.47 14.92
N LYS A 78 15.34 2.74 15.33
CA LYS A 78 15.33 3.88 14.40
C LYS A 78 16.61 3.95 13.57
N ASP A 79 17.77 3.79 14.20
CA ASP A 79 19.06 3.85 13.50
C ASP A 79 19.22 2.66 12.54
N LEU A 80 18.79 1.47 12.95
CA LEU A 80 18.73 0.29 12.09
C LEU A 80 17.85 0.50 10.85
N LEU A 81 16.63 1.03 11.03
CA LEU A 81 15.73 1.31 9.91
C LEU A 81 16.28 2.40 8.97
N ARG A 82 17.01 3.39 9.51
CA ARG A 82 17.70 4.40 8.70
C ARG A 82 18.82 3.77 7.86
N GLU A 83 19.61 2.87 8.44
CA GLU A 83 20.67 2.14 7.74
C GLU A 83 20.10 1.28 6.61
N LEU A 84 19.01 0.54 6.87
CA LEU A 84 18.28 -0.23 5.86
C LEU A 84 17.79 0.67 4.73
N ARG A 85 17.15 1.79 5.07
CA ARG A 85 16.67 2.77 4.08
C ARG A 85 17.80 3.28 3.17
N LEU A 86 18.98 3.55 3.75
CA LEU A 86 20.16 4.04 3.02
C LEU A 86 20.95 2.94 2.30
N GLY A 87 20.65 1.66 2.55
CA GLY A 87 21.43 0.53 2.04
C GLY A 87 22.84 0.45 2.63
N ARG A 88 23.04 0.95 3.86
CA ARG A 88 24.34 0.98 4.56
C ARG A 88 24.23 0.31 5.92
N LEU A 89 24.11 -1.01 5.94
CA LEU A 89 24.00 -1.76 7.19
C LEU A 89 25.36 -1.91 7.88
N SER A 90 25.37 -1.61 9.18
CA SER A 90 26.44 -2.03 10.08
C SER A 90 26.35 -3.53 10.39
N LEU A 91 27.47 -4.12 10.86
CA LEU A 91 27.49 -5.51 11.31
C LEU A 91 26.55 -5.75 12.50
N GLU A 92 26.36 -4.74 13.35
CA GLU A 92 25.46 -4.78 14.49
C GLU A 92 24.00 -4.86 14.03
N SER A 93 23.57 -3.92 13.19
CA SER A 93 22.23 -3.94 12.58
C SER A 93 21.94 -5.25 11.86
N PHE A 94 22.91 -5.76 11.09
CA PHE A 94 22.75 -7.04 10.37
C PHE A 94 22.53 -8.23 11.30
N ARG A 95 23.25 -8.30 12.42
CA ARG A 95 23.08 -9.36 13.43
C ARG A 95 21.72 -9.27 14.10
N SER A 96 21.26 -8.06 14.41
CA SER A 96 19.95 -7.84 15.04
C SER A 96 18.79 -8.31 14.16
N ILE A 97 18.84 -8.07 12.84
CA ILE A 97 17.77 -8.52 11.91
C ILE A 97 17.85 -9.99 11.53
N SER A 98 18.99 -10.64 11.74
CA SER A 98 19.21 -12.06 11.38
C SER A 98 18.72 -13.03 12.46
N GLN A 99 18.10 -12.54 13.53
CA GLN A 99 17.55 -13.38 14.58
C GLN A 99 16.24 -14.04 14.12
N GLU A 100 16.01 -15.29 14.54
CA GLU A 100 14.76 -15.97 14.22
C GLU A 100 13.57 -15.26 14.91
N PRO A 101 12.42 -15.15 14.23
CA PRO A 101 11.22 -14.61 14.85
C PRO A 101 10.79 -15.45 16.05
N LEU A 102 10.27 -14.81 17.09
CA LEU A 102 9.67 -15.52 18.23
C LEU A 102 8.48 -16.37 17.76
N GLU A 103 8.49 -17.66 18.08
CA GLU A 103 7.38 -18.59 17.80
C GLU A 103 6.09 -18.17 18.52
N GLY A 104 4.93 -18.55 17.96
CA GLY A 104 3.64 -18.46 18.65
C GLY A 104 2.95 -17.09 18.63
N THR A 105 3.46 -16.14 17.87
CA THR A 105 2.95 -14.77 17.80
C THR A 105 1.98 -14.58 16.63
N SER A 106 0.90 -13.83 16.85
CA SER A 106 -0.20 -13.64 15.89
C SER A 106 -0.06 -12.37 15.06
N TYR A 107 1.15 -12.02 14.59
CA TYR A 107 1.35 -10.82 13.75
C TYR A 107 1.06 -11.09 12.26
N PRO A 108 0.72 -10.05 11.48
CA PRO A 108 0.68 -10.15 10.03
C PRO A 108 2.07 -10.46 9.48
N LYS A 109 2.17 -11.44 8.59
CA LYS A 109 3.42 -11.74 7.87
C LYS A 109 3.49 -10.95 6.58
N ILE A 110 4.61 -10.29 6.33
CA ILE A 110 4.90 -9.59 5.08
C ILE A 110 5.84 -10.49 4.26
N VAL A 111 5.42 -10.82 3.03
CA VAL A 111 6.20 -11.64 2.08
C VAL A 111 6.24 -10.95 0.72
N SER A 112 7.12 -11.41 -0.16
CA SER A 112 7.45 -10.70 -1.40
C SER A 112 6.41 -10.86 -2.51
N THR A 113 5.72 -12.01 -2.57
CA THR A 113 4.82 -12.33 -3.69
C THR A 113 3.41 -12.67 -3.21
N ASN A 114 2.40 -12.36 -4.03
CA ASN A 114 1.01 -12.73 -3.77
C ASN A 114 0.82 -14.24 -3.61
N ARG A 115 1.64 -15.06 -4.31
CA ARG A 115 1.62 -16.51 -4.17
C ARG A 115 2.04 -16.97 -2.77
N GLU A 116 3.07 -16.34 -2.20
CA GLU A 116 3.50 -16.63 -0.83
C GLU A 116 2.47 -16.13 0.17
N VAL A 117 1.86 -14.96 -0.06
CA VAL A 117 0.76 -14.44 0.77
C VAL A 117 -0.38 -15.46 0.82
N GLU A 118 -0.81 -15.95 -0.35
CA GLU A 118 -1.89 -16.93 -0.46
C GLU A 118 -1.54 -18.23 0.27
N ALA A 119 -0.33 -18.76 0.08
CA ALA A 119 0.11 -19.97 0.76
C ALA A 119 0.06 -19.83 2.30
N VAL A 120 0.59 -18.73 2.83
CA VAL A 120 0.60 -18.45 4.28
C VAL A 120 -0.82 -18.27 4.82
N ASN A 121 -1.69 -17.55 4.09
CA ASN A 121 -3.06 -17.31 4.51
C ASN A 121 -3.90 -18.60 4.47
N CYS A 122 -3.75 -19.42 3.43
CA CYS A 122 -4.41 -20.73 3.32
C CYS A 122 -4.00 -21.67 4.44
N GLU A 123 -2.69 -21.82 4.69
CA GLU A 123 -2.18 -22.64 5.79
C GLU A 123 -2.76 -22.18 7.15
N ARG A 124 -2.79 -20.86 7.38
CA ARG A 124 -3.35 -20.30 8.62
C ARG A 124 -4.84 -20.56 8.74
N LEU A 125 -5.61 -20.38 7.67
CA LEU A 125 -7.06 -20.64 7.65
C LEU A 125 -7.37 -22.13 7.86
N GLU A 126 -6.59 -23.02 7.25
CA GLU A 126 -6.73 -24.47 7.42
C GLU A 126 -6.47 -24.90 8.86
N SER A 127 -5.48 -24.29 9.53
CA SER A 127 -5.16 -24.56 10.94
C SER A 127 -6.23 -24.12 11.94
N LEU A 128 -7.16 -23.24 11.54
CA LEU A 128 -8.24 -22.78 12.42
C LEU A 128 -9.32 -23.87 12.59
N PRO A 129 -9.79 -24.10 13.83
CA PRO A 129 -10.91 -24.98 14.09
C PRO A 129 -12.22 -24.36 13.58
N GLY A 130 -13.23 -25.22 13.41
CA GLY A 130 -14.57 -24.80 13.02
C GLY A 130 -14.88 -25.01 11.54
N GLU A 131 -16.13 -24.72 11.19
CA GLU A 131 -16.67 -24.87 9.84
C GLU A 131 -16.18 -23.76 8.91
N GLU A 132 -15.88 -24.15 7.68
CA GLU A 132 -15.50 -23.23 6.61
C GLU A 132 -16.72 -22.76 5.83
N TYR A 133 -16.82 -21.46 5.63
CA TYR A 133 -17.84 -20.80 4.83
C TYR A 133 -17.21 -20.30 3.54
N VAL A 134 -17.82 -20.65 2.41
CA VAL A 134 -17.33 -20.27 1.08
C VAL A 134 -18.33 -19.30 0.44
N PHE A 135 -17.84 -18.14 0.03
CA PHE A 135 -18.61 -17.11 -0.64
C PHE A 135 -18.09 -16.94 -2.08
N HIS A 136 -18.97 -17.15 -3.06
CA HIS A 136 -18.63 -16.98 -4.46
C HIS A 136 -19.06 -15.59 -4.98
N ALA A 137 -18.16 -14.93 -5.70
CA ALA A 137 -18.44 -13.66 -6.35
C ALA A 137 -19.51 -13.83 -7.44
N GLN A 138 -20.37 -12.81 -7.58
CA GLN A 138 -21.35 -12.71 -8.66
C GLN A 138 -20.91 -11.60 -9.61
N ASP A 139 -20.58 -11.99 -10.83
CA ASP A 139 -20.06 -11.11 -11.87
C ASP A 139 -21.08 -10.95 -12.99
N GLU A 140 -21.44 -9.71 -13.31
CA GLU A 140 -22.31 -9.38 -14.46
C GLU A 140 -21.54 -8.52 -15.47
N MET A 141 -21.59 -8.90 -16.75
CA MET A 141 -20.99 -8.13 -17.84
C MET A 141 -22.03 -7.85 -18.92
N GLU A 142 -22.30 -6.57 -19.17
CA GLU A 142 -23.25 -6.14 -20.20
C GLU A 142 -22.71 -6.34 -21.62
N LYS A 143 -21.37 -6.34 -21.79
CA LYS A 143 -20.69 -6.53 -23.09
C LYS A 143 -19.38 -7.31 -22.91
N HIS A 144 -19.14 -8.30 -23.77
CA HIS A 144 -17.86 -9.03 -23.86
C HIS A 144 -16.78 -8.16 -24.51
N ALA A 145 -16.34 -7.12 -23.79
CA ALA A 145 -15.17 -6.34 -24.17
C ALA A 145 -13.92 -6.97 -23.52
N PRO A 146 -12.90 -7.38 -24.28
CA PRO A 146 -11.67 -7.98 -23.72
C PRO A 146 -11.00 -7.14 -22.63
N ALA A 147 -11.08 -5.81 -22.75
CA ALA A 147 -10.56 -4.88 -21.74
C ALA A 147 -11.31 -4.98 -20.40
N VAL A 148 -12.63 -5.20 -20.42
CA VAL A 148 -13.44 -5.35 -19.19
C VAL A 148 -13.09 -6.65 -18.49
N LYS A 149 -12.95 -7.75 -19.25
CA LYS A 149 -12.51 -9.04 -18.69
C LYS A 149 -11.13 -8.91 -18.03
N ALA A 150 -10.16 -8.30 -18.72
CA ALA A 150 -8.83 -8.08 -18.17
C ALA A 150 -8.87 -7.20 -16.90
N ALA A 151 -9.74 -6.19 -16.84
CA ALA A 151 -9.92 -5.39 -15.62
C ALA A 151 -10.50 -6.23 -14.47
N MET A 152 -11.47 -7.11 -14.75
CA MET A 152 -12.07 -8.01 -13.75
C MET A 152 -11.08 -9.04 -13.21
N ASP A 153 -10.21 -9.57 -14.07
CA ASP A 153 -9.17 -10.53 -13.70
C ASP A 153 -8.07 -9.89 -12.83
N ASN A 154 -7.94 -8.55 -12.87
CA ASN A 154 -6.97 -7.78 -12.07
C ASN A 154 -7.57 -7.15 -10.81
N LEU A 155 -8.81 -7.48 -10.44
CA LEU A 155 -9.41 -6.99 -9.20
C LEU A 155 -8.70 -7.61 -7.99
N ILE A 156 -8.59 -6.80 -6.92
CA ILE A 156 -8.05 -7.26 -5.64
C ILE A 156 -8.99 -8.23 -4.90
N VAL A 157 -10.27 -8.25 -5.29
CA VAL A 157 -11.30 -9.07 -4.65
C VAL A 157 -11.27 -10.47 -5.24
N PRO A 158 -11.14 -11.54 -4.43
CA PRO A 158 -11.09 -12.89 -4.93
C PRO A 158 -12.46 -13.35 -5.45
N LYS A 159 -12.46 -14.29 -6.41
CA LYS A 159 -13.69 -14.92 -6.92
C LYS A 159 -14.33 -15.86 -5.91
N GLU A 160 -13.52 -16.42 -5.03
CA GLU A 160 -13.94 -17.29 -3.95
C GLU A 160 -13.31 -16.77 -2.65
N LEU A 161 -14.14 -16.49 -1.65
CA LEU A 161 -13.71 -16.06 -0.34
C LEU A 161 -14.04 -17.15 0.69
N ARG A 162 -13.01 -17.80 1.22
CA ARG A 162 -13.11 -18.83 2.26
C ARG A 162 -12.89 -18.20 3.63
N LEU A 163 -13.78 -18.47 4.58
CA LEU A 163 -13.75 -17.89 5.94
C LEU A 163 -14.03 -18.94 7.00
N LYS A 164 -13.40 -18.78 8.18
CA LYS A 164 -13.70 -19.52 9.41
C LYS A 164 -13.82 -18.55 10.59
N VAL A 165 -14.56 -18.94 11.63
CA VAL A 165 -14.63 -18.15 12.86
C VAL A 165 -13.22 -17.99 13.46
N GLY A 166 -12.83 -16.74 13.75
CA GLY A 166 -11.51 -16.41 14.28
C GLY A 166 -10.43 -16.09 13.23
N CYS A 167 -10.75 -16.15 11.93
CA CYS A 167 -9.81 -15.67 10.90
C CYS A 167 -9.68 -14.13 10.94
N VAL A 168 -8.48 -13.65 10.67
CA VAL A 168 -8.18 -12.22 10.55
C VAL A 168 -8.43 -11.80 9.10
N VAL A 169 -9.18 -10.72 8.90
CA VAL A 169 -9.59 -10.22 7.58
C VAL A 169 -9.17 -8.78 7.37
N MET A 170 -8.98 -8.40 6.11
CA MET A 170 -8.75 -7.02 5.69
C MET A 170 -9.94 -6.51 4.88
N LEU A 171 -10.43 -5.33 5.23
CA LEU A 171 -11.46 -4.66 4.45
C LEU A 171 -10.82 -4.03 3.20
N LEU A 172 -11.26 -4.46 2.02
CA LEU A 172 -10.71 -4.00 0.73
C LEU A 172 -11.44 -2.77 0.16
N VAL A 173 -12.53 -2.35 0.79
CA VAL A 173 -13.35 -1.21 0.35
C VAL A 173 -13.49 -0.18 1.46
N ASN A 174 -13.39 1.10 1.11
CA ASN A 174 -13.65 2.18 2.06
C ASN A 174 -15.15 2.24 2.35
N LEU A 175 -15.56 1.70 3.48
CA LEU A 175 -16.92 1.88 3.99
C LEU A 175 -17.00 3.26 4.66
N ARG A 176 -17.99 4.07 4.28
CA ARG A 176 -18.32 5.26 5.08
C ARG A 176 -18.77 4.78 6.45
N GLN A 177 -17.95 4.99 7.46
CA GLN A 177 -18.35 4.77 8.84
C GLN A 177 -19.56 5.66 9.13
N PRO A 178 -20.68 5.12 9.65
CA PRO A 178 -21.76 5.94 10.17
C PRO A 178 -21.20 6.91 11.21
N ASP A 179 -21.76 8.12 11.36
CA ASP A 179 -21.29 9.14 12.33
C ASP A 179 -21.18 8.63 13.79
N ARG A 180 -21.77 7.48 14.08
CA ARG A 180 -21.76 6.78 15.38
C ARG A 180 -20.48 5.95 15.63
N CYS A 181 -19.67 5.71 14.61
CA CYS A 181 -18.37 5.02 14.71
C CYS A 181 -17.21 5.99 14.94
N LYS A 182 -17.44 7.11 15.64
CA LYS A 182 -16.33 7.92 16.16
C LYS A 182 -15.62 7.10 17.23
N THR A 183 -14.39 6.68 16.90
CA THR A 183 -13.35 6.13 17.79
C THR A 183 -13.84 5.02 18.72
N LEU A 184 -13.38 3.80 18.49
CA LEU A 184 -13.31 2.81 19.58
C LEU A 184 -12.77 3.54 20.82
N SER A 185 -13.53 3.52 21.90
CA SER A 185 -13.07 4.12 23.15
C SER A 185 -11.72 3.48 23.51
N PRO A 186 -10.81 4.19 24.20
CA PRO A 186 -9.50 3.63 24.59
C PRO A 186 -9.58 2.34 25.42
N ALA A 187 -10.78 1.89 25.80
CA ALA A 187 -11.04 0.67 26.53
C ALA A 187 -11.30 -0.56 25.64
N ALA A 188 -11.46 -0.39 24.33
CA ALA A 188 -11.35 -1.51 23.40
C ALA A 188 -9.87 -1.83 23.28
N ARG A 189 -9.42 -2.86 24.02
CA ARG A 189 -8.09 -3.42 23.92
C ARG A 189 -7.65 -3.45 22.46
N ASP A 190 -6.46 -2.96 22.21
CA ASP A 190 -5.82 -3.12 20.93
C ASP A 190 -5.88 -4.62 20.59
N PRO A 191 -6.39 -5.04 19.41
CA PRO A 191 -6.24 -6.42 18.97
C PRO A 191 -4.77 -6.84 18.84
N TRP A 192 -3.83 -5.91 19.01
CA TRP A 192 -2.39 -6.10 19.05
C TRP A 192 -1.76 -5.95 20.45
N ASP A 193 -2.56 -5.80 21.52
CA ASP A 193 -2.12 -5.93 22.93
C ASP A 193 -2.34 -7.37 23.47
#